data_AF-A0A409VJ91-F1
#
_entry.id   AF-A0A409VJ91-F1
#
_cell.length_a   1.000
_cell.length_b   1.000
_cell.length_c   1.000
_cell.angle_alpha   90.00
_cell.angle_beta   90.00
_cell.angle_gamma   90.00
#
_symmetry.space_group_name_H-M   'P 1'
#
loop_
_entity.id
_entity.type
_entity.pdbx_description
1 polymer ?
#
loop_
_entity_poly.entity_id
_entity_poly.type
_entity_poly.pdbx_seq_one_letter_code
_entity_poly.pdbx_strand_id
1 'polypeptide(L)'
;MPSQEIQSFLSWFQAHNGYIDTNAMDIVPLPPSEGGRGAVALIDIPENHTLFSVPRSMILTTRTSELPPRFGPDAWTGFGLHLGWSGLILCLMWEAARGAESKWAPYFEIMPTKFDTPMFWNEEDMAELKGTSVVDKLGKDLAEKDYHEKIVPAIQSRPDLFPPESLATHYSLEVYHMMGTRVLSRSFTLAEEEVEDEDEDDHHALPPKEDGAAHPHVPESPSTEEAGNTSLGSAMDVDEPAQGTDAAAHDQEHESETADANEPADGGSESDSDEEDAPEVAMVPMADILNARYKHDNVKLFHERDSLRMVSTRPIKAGEQIWNTYGDLPNSDLLRGFGHVDYMPLPYAPGEYGNPGDVVEVRADVIVQCALDYLNGDSGGDGEGSVNARREKKATTEDMTERIDWWLEEGGDDIFLLEHPTNITPPPSQKQKSSSASASTDPTALLTSSLSILPLSFIQLLLQSPSEFAKTQAKAKPPKPSASLPLLRVLLSSLDKRASMYPTTLEEDERLVKETEGGLEGMSLNKRHAMIVRMGEKRVLRDVRRCVEGVLQEVERREKEDPSAAEKAKGAAKKVLSRAEKRKAERAEGGGGKRRK
;
A
#
# COMPACT_ATOMS: atom_id res chain seq x y z
N MET A 1 6.71 -19.94 31.36
CA MET A 1 5.55 -19.57 32.21
C MET A 1 5.17 -18.15 31.82
N PRO A 2 3.92 -17.92 31.37
CA PRO A 2 3.46 -16.61 30.97
C PRO A 2 3.56 -15.61 32.13
N SER A 3 3.77 -14.32 31.82
CA SER A 3 3.75 -13.27 32.85
C SER A 3 2.39 -13.23 33.55
N GLN A 4 2.34 -12.66 34.75
CA GLN A 4 1.10 -12.54 35.52
C GLN A 4 -0.01 -11.83 34.72
N GLU A 5 0.35 -10.79 33.96
CA GLU A 5 -0.55 -10.03 33.08
C GLU A 5 -1.16 -10.92 31.99
N ILE A 6 -0.37 -11.79 31.34
CA ILE A 6 -0.88 -12.72 30.32
C ILE A 6 -1.83 -13.73 30.93
N GLN A 7 -1.55 -14.24 32.14
CA GLN A 7 -2.45 -15.18 32.80
C GLN A 7 -3.79 -14.51 33.15
N SER A 8 -3.76 -13.26 33.62
CA SER A 8 -4.96 -12.47 33.86
C SER A 8 -5.76 -12.23 32.57
N PHE A 9 -5.08 -11.88 31.48
CA PHE A 9 -5.70 -11.73 30.17
C PHE A 9 -6.34 -13.03 29.65
N LEU A 10 -5.63 -14.16 29.72
CA LEU A 10 -6.16 -15.46 29.27
C LEU A 10 -7.38 -15.89 30.09
N SER A 11 -7.34 -15.65 31.41
CA SER A 11 -8.48 -15.94 32.29
C SER A 11 -9.69 -15.09 31.94
N TRP A 12 -9.48 -13.80 31.69
CA TRP A 12 -10.52 -12.90 31.21
C TRP A 12 -11.07 -13.34 29.85
N PHE A 13 -10.18 -13.72 28.92
CA PHE A 13 -10.54 -14.13 27.57
C PHE A 13 -11.45 -15.37 27.57
N GLN A 14 -11.06 -16.40 28.32
CA GLN A 14 -11.86 -17.62 28.47
C GLN A 14 -13.18 -17.38 29.23
N ALA A 15 -13.19 -16.48 30.22
CA ALA A 15 -14.40 -16.12 30.95
C ALA A 15 -15.46 -15.42 30.09
N HIS A 16 -15.05 -14.78 28.98
CA HIS A 16 -15.93 -14.07 28.04
C HIS A 16 -16.16 -14.87 26.75
N ASN A 17 -16.17 -16.20 26.84
CA ASN A 17 -16.43 -17.12 25.73
C ASN A 17 -15.35 -17.16 24.63
N GLY A 18 -14.18 -16.58 24.86
CA GLY A 18 -13.01 -16.79 24.01
C GLY A 18 -12.49 -18.23 24.11
N TYR A 19 -12.24 -18.87 22.97
CA TYR A 19 -11.61 -20.19 22.92
C TYR A 19 -10.12 -20.05 22.62
N ILE A 20 -9.28 -20.83 23.30
CA ILE A 20 -7.85 -20.97 22.98
C ILE A 20 -7.43 -22.42 23.24
N ASP A 21 -6.70 -23.01 22.30
CA ASP A 21 -6.09 -24.33 22.47
C ASP A 21 -4.76 -24.21 23.23
N THR A 22 -4.83 -24.24 24.55
CA THR A 22 -3.67 -24.16 25.43
C THR A 22 -2.76 -25.39 25.38
N ASN A 23 -3.16 -26.46 24.67
CA ASN A 23 -2.28 -27.61 24.42
C ASN A 23 -1.48 -27.41 23.12
N ALA A 24 -2.02 -26.67 22.17
CA ALA A 24 -1.40 -26.40 20.88
C ALA A 24 -0.46 -25.19 20.91
N MET A 25 -0.79 -24.14 21.65
CA MET A 25 -0.03 -22.89 21.64
C MET A 25 0.15 -22.26 23.01
N ASP A 26 1.20 -21.45 23.15
CA ASP A 26 1.41 -20.57 24.30
C ASP A 26 1.91 -19.20 23.84
N ILE A 27 1.66 -18.18 24.66
CA ILE A 27 2.15 -16.81 24.45
C ILE A 27 3.47 -16.66 25.20
N VAL A 28 4.52 -16.33 24.47
CA VAL A 28 5.89 -16.28 25.00
C VAL A 28 6.54 -14.92 24.79
N PRO A 29 7.43 -14.49 25.72
CA PRO A 29 8.32 -13.37 25.45
C PRO A 29 9.32 -13.78 24.37
N LEU A 30 9.53 -12.88 23.41
CA LEU A 30 10.50 -13.01 22.33
C LEU A 30 11.53 -11.87 22.44
N PRO A 31 12.70 -12.00 21.80
CA PRO A 31 13.62 -10.88 21.67
C PRO A 31 12.91 -9.66 21.05
N PRO A 32 13.30 -8.41 21.39
CA PRO A 32 12.74 -7.22 20.75
C PRO A 32 12.86 -7.23 19.22
N SER A 33 13.91 -7.86 18.69
CA SER A 33 14.10 -8.06 17.23
C SER A 33 13.10 -9.03 16.58
N GLU A 34 12.30 -9.75 17.38
CA GLU A 34 11.28 -10.69 16.92
C GLU A 34 9.88 -10.29 17.40
N GLY A 35 9.66 -9.00 17.71
CA GLY A 35 8.35 -8.46 18.10
C GLY A 35 8.10 -8.42 19.62
N GLY A 36 9.06 -8.83 20.45
CA GLY A 36 9.01 -8.73 21.92
C GLY A 36 8.06 -9.72 22.62
N ARG A 37 6.91 -10.00 22.03
CA ARG A 37 5.97 -11.04 22.45
C ARG A 37 5.38 -11.69 21.20
N GLY A 38 5.09 -12.98 21.26
CA GLY A 38 4.40 -13.70 20.19
C GLY A 38 3.80 -15.00 20.70
N ALA A 39 3.32 -15.83 19.79
CA ALA A 39 2.83 -17.16 20.11
C ALA A 39 3.72 -18.24 19.48
N VAL A 40 3.86 -19.38 20.16
CA VAL A 40 4.62 -20.53 19.67
C VAL A 40 3.79 -21.80 19.76
N ALA A 41 4.06 -22.74 18.84
CA ALA A 41 3.48 -24.07 18.85
C ALA A 41 4.10 -24.93 19.96
N LEU A 42 3.29 -25.52 20.83
CA LEU A 42 3.73 -26.47 21.87
C LEU A 42 3.86 -27.90 21.35
N ILE A 43 3.08 -28.23 20.32
CA ILE A 43 3.06 -29.51 19.61
C ILE A 43 3.09 -29.26 18.10
N ASP A 44 3.26 -30.32 17.32
CA ASP A 44 3.04 -30.24 15.87
C ASP A 44 1.54 -29.96 15.62
N ILE A 45 1.25 -28.82 15.01
CA ILE A 45 -0.11 -28.37 14.69
C ILE A 45 -0.39 -28.74 13.22
N PRO A 46 -1.48 -29.47 12.92
CA PRO A 46 -1.85 -29.77 11.54
C PRO A 46 -2.38 -28.50 10.84
N GLU A 47 -2.45 -28.55 9.51
CA GLU A 47 -3.19 -27.57 8.72
C GLU A 47 -4.69 -27.59 9.07
N ASN A 48 -5.36 -26.44 8.97
CA ASN A 48 -6.78 -26.24 9.30
C ASN A 48 -7.12 -26.48 10.78
N HIS A 49 -6.17 -26.28 11.68
CA HIS A 49 -6.37 -26.36 13.13
C HIS A 49 -6.78 -25.01 13.70
N THR A 50 -7.85 -24.97 14.50
CA THR A 50 -8.29 -23.74 15.17
C THR A 50 -7.47 -23.51 16.44
N LEU A 51 -6.73 -22.42 16.46
CA LEU A 51 -5.87 -22.04 17.58
C LEU A 51 -6.63 -21.29 18.65
N PHE A 52 -7.43 -20.31 18.24
CA PHE A 52 -8.31 -19.55 19.11
C PHE A 52 -9.50 -18.98 18.35
N SER A 53 -10.58 -18.68 19.06
CA SER A 53 -11.70 -17.89 18.53
C SER A 53 -12.04 -16.72 19.46
N VAL A 54 -12.34 -15.57 18.85
CA VAL A 54 -12.63 -14.30 19.51
C VAL A 54 -14.09 -13.94 19.25
N PRO A 55 -14.98 -14.01 20.26
CA PRO A 55 -16.36 -13.56 20.13
C PRO A 55 -16.45 -12.10 19.69
N ARG A 56 -17.39 -11.77 18.78
CA ARG A 56 -17.57 -10.38 18.28
C ARG A 56 -17.81 -9.37 19.41
N SER A 57 -18.46 -9.79 20.49
CA SER A 57 -18.72 -8.95 21.67
C SER A 57 -17.47 -8.49 22.44
N MET A 58 -16.32 -9.15 22.21
CA MET A 58 -15.03 -8.81 22.82
C MET A 58 -14.20 -7.85 21.96
N ILE A 59 -14.54 -7.71 20.68
CA ILE A 59 -13.85 -6.80 19.76
C ILE A 59 -14.17 -5.35 20.19
N LEU A 60 -13.14 -4.50 20.25
CA LEU A 60 -13.32 -3.09 20.60
C LEU A 60 -13.42 -2.27 19.31
N THR A 61 -14.61 -1.74 19.07
CA THR A 61 -14.95 -0.81 17.99
C THR A 61 -15.75 0.36 18.54
N THR A 62 -16.08 1.34 17.70
CA THR A 62 -17.02 2.42 18.07
C THR A 62 -18.43 1.85 18.36
N ARG A 63 -18.83 0.76 17.70
CA ARG A 63 -20.13 0.11 17.92
C ARG A 63 -20.21 -0.68 19.23
N THR A 64 -19.11 -1.33 19.65
CA THR A 64 -19.10 -2.16 20.87
C THR A 64 -18.74 -1.40 22.15
N SER A 65 -18.22 -0.17 22.03
CA SER A 65 -17.98 0.76 23.14
C SER A 65 -19.28 1.40 23.64
N GLU A 66 -19.38 1.61 24.94
CA GLU A 66 -20.51 2.36 25.52
C GLU A 66 -20.38 3.88 25.33
N LEU A 67 -19.23 4.37 24.85
CA LEU A 67 -18.99 5.80 24.77
C LEU A 67 -19.89 6.50 23.73
N PRO A 68 -19.95 6.09 22.44
CA PRO A 68 -20.75 6.80 21.44
C PRO A 68 -22.23 6.97 21.80
N PRO A 69 -22.97 5.94 22.27
CA PRO A 69 -24.36 6.13 22.67
C PRO A 69 -24.51 7.03 23.91
N ARG A 70 -23.54 7.04 24.83
CA ARG A 70 -23.53 7.97 25.98
C ARG A 70 -23.18 9.40 25.56
N PHE A 71 -22.34 9.56 24.54
CA PHE A 71 -21.93 10.83 23.97
C PHE A 71 -23.08 11.51 23.20
N GLY A 72 -23.94 10.70 22.60
CA GLY A 72 -25.10 11.14 21.81
C GLY A 72 -24.76 11.16 20.32
N PRO A 73 -25.53 10.49 19.45
CA PRO A 73 -25.21 10.35 18.02
C PRO A 73 -24.99 11.69 17.30
N ASP A 74 -25.88 12.66 17.50
CA ASP A 74 -25.79 13.98 16.85
C ASP A 74 -24.53 14.76 17.25
N ALA A 75 -24.12 14.65 18.52
CA ALA A 75 -22.91 15.28 19.01
C ALA A 75 -21.67 14.54 18.49
N TRP A 76 -21.73 13.21 18.44
CA TRP A 76 -20.65 12.37 17.90
C TRP A 76 -20.36 12.70 16.44
N THR A 77 -21.41 12.78 15.62
CA THR A 77 -21.28 13.15 14.21
C THR A 77 -20.90 14.62 14.05
N GLY A 78 -21.46 15.51 14.88
CA GLY A 78 -21.16 16.95 14.86
C GLY A 78 -19.69 17.31 15.13
N PHE A 79 -18.95 16.47 15.85
CA PHE A 79 -17.50 16.62 16.05
C PHE A 79 -16.64 15.83 15.04
N GLY A 80 -17.26 15.16 14.07
CA GLY A 80 -16.53 14.34 13.09
C GLY A 80 -15.93 13.05 13.67
N LEU A 81 -16.45 12.54 14.79
CA LEU A 81 -15.91 11.33 15.43
C LEU A 81 -16.35 10.02 14.76
N HIS A 82 -17.22 10.10 13.76
CA HIS A 82 -17.58 8.98 12.89
C HIS A 82 -16.63 8.82 11.71
N LEU A 83 -15.79 9.84 11.45
CA LEU A 83 -14.83 9.85 10.37
C LEU A 83 -13.47 9.34 10.87
N GLY A 84 -12.88 8.45 10.07
CA GLY A 84 -11.56 7.89 10.31
C GLY A 84 -11.41 7.27 11.69
N TRP A 85 -10.21 7.38 12.27
CA TRP A 85 -9.90 6.70 13.54
C TRP A 85 -10.16 7.55 14.78
N SER A 86 -10.47 8.84 14.64
CA SER A 86 -10.64 9.77 15.76
C SER A 86 -11.62 9.25 16.82
N GLY A 87 -12.76 8.70 16.39
CA GLY A 87 -13.75 8.10 17.28
C GLY A 87 -13.27 6.85 17.99
N LEU A 88 -12.61 5.94 17.26
CA LEU A 88 -12.06 4.71 17.83
C LEU A 88 -10.96 5.04 18.86
N ILE A 89 -10.05 5.96 18.53
CA ILE A 89 -8.99 6.41 19.44
C ILE A 89 -9.60 6.99 20.71
N LEU A 90 -10.65 7.81 20.61
CA LEU A 90 -11.34 8.35 21.78
C LEU A 90 -12.00 7.24 22.63
N CYS A 91 -12.57 6.20 22.00
CA CYS A 91 -13.09 5.03 22.71
C CYS A 91 -11.98 4.31 23.48
N LEU A 92 -10.80 4.10 22.86
CA LEU A 92 -9.64 3.49 23.53
C LEU A 92 -9.18 4.32 24.73
N MET A 93 -9.11 5.65 24.58
CA MET A 93 -8.74 6.57 25.66
C MET A 93 -9.75 6.50 26.83
N TRP A 94 -11.05 6.48 26.51
CA TRP A 94 -12.11 6.41 27.51
C TRP A 94 -12.13 5.09 28.25
N GLU A 95 -12.00 3.96 27.56
CA GLU A 95 -11.91 2.64 28.18
C GLU A 95 -10.65 2.51 29.06
N ALA A 96 -9.50 3.02 28.61
CA ALA A 96 -8.29 3.03 29.41
C ALA A 96 -8.43 3.89 30.68
N ALA A 97 -9.08 5.06 30.59
CA ALA A 97 -9.30 5.97 31.72
C ALA A 97 -10.19 5.36 32.83
N ARG A 98 -11.11 4.46 32.46
CA ARG A 98 -11.98 3.73 33.40
C ARG A 98 -11.24 2.68 34.22
N GLY A 99 -10.04 2.28 33.82
CA GLY A 99 -9.24 1.27 34.52
C GLY A 99 -10.02 -0.01 34.75
N ALA A 100 -10.11 -0.47 36.00
CA ALA A 100 -10.78 -1.72 36.38
C ALA A 100 -12.30 -1.75 36.08
N GLU A 101 -12.94 -0.60 35.81
CA GLU A 101 -14.35 -0.54 35.40
C GLU A 101 -14.54 -0.80 33.90
N SER A 102 -13.47 -0.83 33.10
CA SER A 102 -13.54 -1.23 31.70
C SER A 102 -13.63 -2.74 31.58
N LYS A 103 -14.54 -3.21 30.72
CA LYS A 103 -14.60 -4.64 30.37
C LYS A 103 -13.35 -5.12 29.64
N TRP A 104 -12.55 -4.21 29.08
CA TRP A 104 -11.30 -4.51 28.37
C TRP A 104 -10.04 -4.27 29.21
N ALA A 105 -10.15 -3.99 30.52
CA ALA A 105 -8.99 -3.68 31.36
C ALA A 105 -7.85 -4.71 31.23
N PRO A 106 -8.10 -6.05 31.26
CA PRO A 106 -7.04 -7.04 31.08
C PRO A 106 -6.39 -7.04 29.69
N TYR A 107 -7.12 -6.58 28.65
CA TYR A 107 -6.56 -6.39 27.32
C TYR A 107 -5.62 -5.17 27.27
N PHE A 108 -6.01 -4.05 27.89
CA PHE A 108 -5.15 -2.87 28.01
C PHE A 108 -3.86 -3.14 28.79
N GLU A 109 -3.91 -4.01 29.81
CA GLU A 109 -2.74 -4.40 30.60
C GLU A 109 -1.66 -5.13 29.78
N ILE A 110 -2.06 -5.87 28.74
CA ILE A 110 -1.10 -6.62 27.91
C ILE A 110 -0.61 -5.84 26.70
N MET A 111 -1.24 -4.71 26.34
CA MET A 111 -0.84 -3.90 25.20
C MET A 111 0.49 -3.17 25.44
N PRO A 112 1.27 -2.86 24.38
CA PRO A 112 2.49 -2.08 24.50
C PRO A 112 2.24 -0.72 25.15
N THR A 113 3.14 -0.31 26.03
CA THR A 113 3.17 1.01 26.66
C THR A 113 4.24 1.93 26.06
N LYS A 114 5.03 1.38 25.14
CA LYS A 114 6.07 2.07 24.37
C LYS A 114 6.08 1.51 22.96
N PHE A 115 6.43 2.37 22.01
CA PHE A 115 6.57 2.02 20.61
C PHE A 115 7.90 2.52 20.07
N ASP A 116 8.47 1.74 19.16
CA ASP A 116 9.66 2.08 18.41
C ASP A 116 9.32 2.64 17.00
N THR A 117 8.06 3.06 16.79
CA THR A 117 7.62 3.71 15.55
C THR A 117 8.25 5.11 15.44
N PRO A 118 8.55 5.60 14.22
CA PRO A 118 9.23 6.89 14.05
C PRO A 118 8.46 8.10 14.60
N MET A 119 7.15 7.98 14.86
CA MET A 119 6.35 9.01 15.53
C MET A 119 6.93 9.43 16.90
N PHE A 120 7.64 8.54 17.60
CA PHE A 120 8.24 8.77 18.91
C PHE A 120 9.76 9.00 18.87
N TRP A 121 10.36 9.06 17.68
CA TRP A 121 11.80 9.24 17.54
C TRP A 121 12.23 10.69 17.79
N ASN A 122 13.47 10.85 18.21
CA ASN A 122 14.09 12.18 18.32
C ASN A 122 14.57 12.67 16.92
N GLU A 123 14.96 13.94 16.83
CA GLU A 123 15.40 14.55 15.57
C GLU A 123 16.64 13.88 14.96
N GLU A 124 17.55 13.34 15.77
CA GLU A 124 18.77 12.65 15.30
C GLU A 124 18.42 11.32 14.64
N ASP A 125 17.56 10.52 15.27
CA ASP A 125 17.07 9.26 14.72
C ASP A 125 16.21 9.49 13.47
N MET A 126 15.38 10.54 13.46
CA MET A 126 14.59 10.94 12.29
C MET A 126 15.46 11.34 11.10
N ALA A 127 16.63 11.94 11.33
CA ALA A 127 17.55 12.30 10.27
C ALA A 127 18.14 11.08 9.54
N GLU A 128 18.20 9.91 10.17
CA GLU A 128 18.66 8.65 9.56
C GLU A 128 17.68 8.12 8.50
N LEU A 129 16.40 8.53 8.55
CA LEU A 129 15.36 8.19 7.57
C LEU A 129 15.27 9.19 6.41
N LYS A 130 16.17 10.18 6.34
CA LYS A 130 16.15 11.16 5.27
C LYS A 130 16.25 10.49 3.89
N GLY A 131 15.29 10.78 3.01
CA GLY A 131 15.22 10.26 1.65
C GLY A 131 14.40 8.98 1.50
N THR A 132 13.83 8.44 2.58
CA THR A 132 12.82 7.36 2.55
C THR A 132 11.41 7.98 2.54
N SER A 133 10.40 7.20 2.12
CA SER A 133 9.00 7.66 2.17
C SER A 133 8.40 7.66 3.58
N VAL A 134 9.09 7.06 4.56
CA VAL A 134 8.62 6.95 5.94
C VAL A 134 8.33 8.32 6.55
N VAL A 135 9.23 9.29 6.34
CA VAL A 135 9.14 10.62 6.95
C VAL A 135 7.90 11.38 6.47
N ASP A 136 7.65 11.36 5.16
CA ASP A 136 6.53 12.07 4.54
C ASP A 136 5.18 11.47 4.94
N LYS A 137 5.17 10.17 5.26
CA LYS A 137 3.96 9.39 5.52
C LYS A 137 3.60 9.20 7.00
N LEU A 138 4.29 9.86 7.94
CA LEU A 138 4.06 9.66 9.38
C LEU A 138 2.70 10.14 9.88
N GLY A 139 2.07 11.12 9.22
CA GLY A 139 0.75 11.64 9.58
C GLY A 139 0.68 12.36 10.94
N LYS A 140 1.82 12.65 11.58
CA LYS A 140 1.86 13.27 12.92
C LYS A 140 1.13 14.61 12.98
N ASP A 141 1.39 15.49 12.01
CA ASP A 141 0.77 16.83 11.98
C ASP A 141 -0.75 16.73 11.79
N LEU A 142 -1.23 15.77 10.98
CA LEU A 142 -2.65 15.50 10.80
C LEU A 142 -3.28 14.96 12.10
N ALA A 143 -2.61 14.01 12.77
CA ALA A 143 -3.08 13.47 14.05
C ALA A 143 -3.16 14.56 15.14
N GLU A 144 -2.16 15.44 15.22
CA GLU A 144 -2.18 16.57 16.15
C GLU A 144 -3.31 17.56 15.79
N LYS A 145 -3.54 17.84 14.51
CA LYS A 145 -4.65 18.68 14.06
C LYS A 145 -5.99 18.10 14.50
N ASP A 146 -6.23 16.81 14.24
CA ASP A 146 -7.46 16.11 14.64
C ASP A 146 -7.67 16.13 16.16
N TYR A 147 -6.60 15.94 16.93
CA TYR A 147 -6.67 16.06 18.38
C TYR A 147 -7.18 17.45 18.82
N HIS A 148 -6.65 18.52 18.24
CA HIS A 148 -7.03 19.88 18.63
C HIS A 148 -8.39 20.32 18.08
N GLU A 149 -8.76 19.89 16.87
CA GLU A 149 -9.97 20.34 16.17
C GLU A 149 -11.20 19.46 16.47
N LYS A 150 -11.01 18.16 16.74
CA LYS A 150 -12.10 17.21 16.99
C LYS A 150 -12.14 16.76 18.45
N ILE A 151 -11.03 16.20 18.95
CA ILE A 151 -11.00 15.52 20.25
C ILE A 151 -11.14 16.50 21.42
N VAL A 152 -10.34 17.58 21.43
CA VAL A 152 -10.36 18.57 22.52
C VAL A 152 -11.73 19.24 22.68
N PRO A 153 -12.40 19.73 21.62
CA PRO A 153 -13.77 20.26 21.74
C PRO A 153 -14.77 19.19 22.20
N ALA A 154 -14.67 17.96 21.69
CA ALA A 154 -15.57 16.88 22.05
C ALA A 154 -15.49 16.54 23.55
N ILE A 155 -14.30 16.31 24.11
CA ILE A 155 -14.14 15.97 25.54
C ILE A 155 -14.52 17.13 26.45
N GLN A 156 -14.29 18.38 26.04
CA GLN A 156 -14.69 19.57 26.82
C GLN A 156 -16.20 19.79 26.84
N SER A 157 -16.91 19.35 25.79
CA SER A 157 -18.38 19.49 25.69
C SER A 157 -19.14 18.56 26.65
N ARG A 158 -18.49 17.50 27.16
CA ARG A 158 -19.09 16.48 28.02
C ARG A 158 -18.32 16.25 29.34
N PRO A 159 -18.27 17.24 30.26
CA PRO A 159 -17.60 17.07 31.56
C PRO A 159 -18.18 15.95 32.44
N ASP A 160 -19.40 15.51 32.14
CA ASP A 160 -20.06 14.38 32.79
C ASP A 160 -19.46 13.02 32.38
N LEU A 161 -18.90 12.91 31.18
CA LEU A 161 -18.19 11.73 30.69
C LEU A 161 -16.66 11.86 30.84
N PHE A 162 -16.16 13.10 30.77
CA PHE A 162 -14.73 13.43 30.79
C PHE A 162 -14.45 14.45 31.90
N PRO A 163 -14.22 14.01 33.15
CA PRO A 163 -13.99 14.92 34.27
C PRO A 163 -12.76 15.82 34.01
N PRO A 164 -12.83 17.14 34.29
CA PRO A 164 -11.73 18.08 34.00
C PRO A 164 -10.37 17.68 34.59
N GLU A 165 -10.36 17.04 35.76
CA GLU A 165 -9.17 16.54 36.44
C GLU A 165 -8.46 15.40 35.69
N SER A 166 -9.19 14.66 34.86
CA SER A 166 -8.70 13.51 34.09
C SER A 166 -8.11 13.92 32.73
N LEU A 167 -8.43 15.11 32.23
CA LEU A 167 -8.08 15.53 30.88
C LEU A 167 -6.56 15.54 30.66
N ALA A 168 -5.81 16.08 31.63
CA ALA A 168 -4.36 16.17 31.54
C ALA A 168 -3.64 14.81 31.65
N THR A 169 -4.28 13.79 32.24
CA THR A 169 -3.65 12.49 32.52
C THR A 169 -4.08 11.39 31.55
N HIS A 170 -5.35 11.35 31.17
CA HIS A 170 -5.94 10.28 30.34
C HIS A 170 -6.34 10.75 28.95
N TYR A 171 -6.46 12.06 28.74
CA TYR A 171 -6.89 12.63 27.46
C TYR A 171 -5.89 13.65 26.88
N SER A 172 -4.61 13.51 27.24
CA SER A 172 -3.54 14.33 26.69
C SER A 172 -3.20 13.93 25.26
N LEU A 173 -2.49 14.81 24.55
CA LEU A 173 -1.98 14.52 23.20
C LEU A 173 -1.05 13.29 23.18
N GLU A 174 -0.25 13.11 24.23
CA GLU A 174 0.61 11.93 24.36
C GLU A 174 -0.20 10.63 24.41
N VAL A 175 -1.30 10.61 25.17
CA VAL A 175 -2.19 9.45 25.23
C VAL A 175 -2.89 9.25 23.89
N TYR A 176 -3.28 10.33 23.20
CA TYR A 176 -3.87 10.26 21.86
C TYR A 176 -2.91 9.60 20.85
N HIS A 177 -1.64 10.04 20.79
CA HIS A 177 -0.62 9.42 19.94
C HIS A 177 -0.39 7.94 20.28
N MET A 178 -0.36 7.61 21.57
CA MET A 178 -0.13 6.23 22.02
C MET A 178 -1.31 5.32 21.64
N MET A 179 -2.56 5.80 21.78
CA MET A 179 -3.74 5.04 21.33
C MET A 179 -3.85 4.97 19.82
N GLY A 180 -3.55 6.05 19.08
CA GLY A 180 -3.48 6.03 17.61
C GLY A 180 -2.43 5.05 17.09
N THR A 181 -1.28 4.95 17.76
CA THR A 181 -0.24 3.96 17.41
C THR A 181 -0.68 2.54 17.73
N ARG A 182 -1.47 2.32 18.80
CA ARG A 182 -2.09 1.02 19.05
C ARG A 182 -3.06 0.65 17.94
N VAL A 183 -3.90 1.57 17.47
CA VAL A 183 -4.77 1.33 16.31
C VAL A 183 -3.90 0.95 15.10
N LEU A 184 -2.97 1.83 14.70
CA LEU A 184 -2.09 1.60 13.55
C LEU A 184 -1.35 0.26 13.58
N SER A 185 -0.86 -0.18 14.75
CA SER A 185 -0.04 -1.39 14.84
C SER A 185 -0.82 -2.68 15.11
N ARG A 186 -2.10 -2.60 15.52
CA ARG A 186 -2.83 -3.75 16.10
C ARG A 186 -4.29 -3.89 15.66
N SER A 187 -4.84 -2.90 14.96
CA SER A 187 -6.23 -2.98 14.49
C SER A 187 -6.37 -3.83 13.23
N PHE A 188 -7.55 -4.41 13.08
CA PHE A 188 -7.98 -5.17 11.91
C PHE A 188 -9.11 -4.43 11.22
N THR A 189 -9.18 -4.56 9.89
CA THR A 189 -10.34 -4.14 9.11
C THR A 189 -11.33 -5.28 9.06
N LEU A 190 -12.53 -5.09 9.60
CA LEU A 190 -13.60 -6.08 9.54
C LEU A 190 -14.31 -5.96 8.20
N ALA A 191 -14.46 -7.08 7.50
CA ALA A 191 -15.30 -7.12 6.30
C ALA A 191 -16.75 -6.84 6.67
N GLU A 192 -17.46 -6.10 5.82
CA GLU A 192 -18.89 -5.87 5.98
C GLU A 192 -19.63 -7.21 5.93
N GLU A 193 -20.60 -7.36 6.82
CA GLU A 193 -21.51 -8.49 6.76
C GLU A 193 -22.42 -8.26 5.54
N GLU A 194 -22.18 -8.96 4.43
CA GLU A 194 -23.18 -9.09 3.37
C GLU A 194 -24.41 -9.70 4.03
N VAL A 195 -25.41 -8.86 4.30
CA VAL A 195 -26.73 -9.33 4.72
C VAL A 195 -27.30 -9.98 3.47
N GLU A 196 -27.18 -11.30 3.36
CA GLU A 196 -28.02 -12.05 2.41
C GLU A 196 -29.46 -11.78 2.85
N ASP A 197 -30.14 -10.86 2.17
CA ASP A 197 -31.58 -10.71 2.27
C ASP A 197 -32.18 -12.07 1.94
N GLU A 198 -32.65 -12.79 2.97
CA GLU A 198 -33.50 -13.96 2.82
C GLU A 198 -34.86 -13.50 2.29
N ASP A 199 -34.89 -12.96 1.06
CA ASP A 199 -36.12 -12.66 0.36
C ASP A 199 -36.71 -13.96 -0.18
N GLU A 200 -37.96 -14.13 0.19
CA GLU A 200 -38.86 -15.25 -0.05
C GLU A 200 -38.93 -15.64 -1.54
N ASP A 201 -38.56 -16.87 -1.88
CA ASP A 201 -39.15 -17.56 -3.04
C ASP A 201 -39.35 -19.05 -2.74
N ASP A 202 -40.49 -19.32 -2.10
CA ASP A 202 -41.21 -20.58 -2.21
C ASP A 202 -41.58 -20.80 -3.69
N HIS A 203 -41.02 -21.82 -4.36
CA HIS A 203 -41.81 -22.79 -5.13
C HIS A 203 -41.00 -23.93 -5.78
N HIS A 204 -41.53 -25.14 -5.55
CA HIS A 204 -41.34 -26.41 -6.28
C HIS A 204 -40.16 -27.32 -5.92
N ALA A 205 -40.35 -28.04 -4.81
CA ALA A 205 -39.76 -29.36 -4.58
C ALA A 205 -40.25 -30.40 -5.62
N LEU A 206 -39.30 -31.13 -6.22
CA LEU A 206 -39.54 -32.45 -6.85
C LEU A 206 -38.56 -33.47 -6.26
N PRO A 207 -38.97 -34.74 -6.07
CA PRO A 207 -38.20 -35.73 -5.31
C PRO A 207 -37.04 -36.34 -6.10
N PRO A 208 -36.03 -36.92 -5.43
CA PRO A 208 -34.77 -37.32 -6.05
C PRO A 208 -34.91 -38.62 -6.85
N LYS A 209 -34.16 -38.71 -7.96
CA LYS A 209 -33.83 -39.97 -8.61
C LYS A 209 -32.36 -40.29 -8.35
N GLU A 210 -32.13 -41.44 -7.74
CA GLU A 210 -30.85 -42.12 -7.68
C GLU A 210 -30.36 -42.44 -9.09
N ASP A 211 -29.08 -42.15 -9.38
CA ASP A 211 -28.17 -43.03 -10.12
C ASP A 211 -26.74 -42.47 -9.99
N GLY A 212 -25.83 -43.32 -9.52
CA GLY A 212 -24.52 -42.91 -9.01
C GLY A 212 -23.41 -42.78 -10.05
N ALA A 213 -22.41 -41.98 -9.71
CA ALA A 213 -20.99 -42.25 -9.91
C ALA A 213 -20.18 -41.14 -9.21
N ALA A 214 -19.17 -41.55 -8.44
CA ALA A 214 -18.34 -40.68 -7.63
C ALA A 214 -17.46 -39.74 -8.47
N HIS A 215 -17.52 -38.44 -8.16
CA HIS A 215 -16.46 -37.47 -8.39
C HIS A 215 -16.41 -36.53 -7.18
N PRO A 216 -15.26 -36.34 -6.50
CA PRO A 216 -15.15 -35.34 -5.46
C PRO A 216 -15.07 -33.97 -6.15
N HIS A 217 -16.16 -33.21 -6.07
CA HIS A 217 -16.21 -31.82 -6.49
C HIS A 217 -15.48 -31.00 -5.41
N VAL A 218 -14.33 -30.46 -5.77
CA VAL A 218 -13.69 -29.36 -5.05
C VAL A 218 -14.57 -28.13 -5.30
N PRO A 219 -15.03 -27.39 -4.28
CA PRO A 219 -15.63 -26.08 -4.51
C PRO A 219 -14.51 -25.12 -4.90
N GLU A 220 -14.65 -24.50 -6.07
CA GLU A 220 -13.87 -23.34 -6.48
C GLU A 220 -14.19 -22.19 -5.52
N SER A 221 -13.14 -21.61 -4.94
CA SER A 221 -13.17 -20.49 -4.00
C SER A 221 -13.52 -19.17 -4.70
N PRO A 222 -14.45 -18.34 -4.15
CA PRO A 222 -14.62 -16.96 -4.60
C PRO A 222 -13.46 -16.09 -4.08
N SER A 223 -12.94 -15.24 -4.94
CA SER A 223 -11.67 -14.51 -4.79
C SER A 223 -11.84 -13.09 -4.22
N THR A 224 -12.58 -12.93 -3.13
CA THR A 224 -12.81 -11.60 -2.50
C THR A 224 -12.42 -11.51 -1.02
N GLU A 225 -11.84 -12.55 -0.42
CA GLU A 225 -11.56 -12.61 1.04
C GLU A 225 -10.24 -11.95 1.51
N GLU A 226 -9.47 -11.24 0.68
CA GLU A 226 -8.16 -10.71 1.10
C GLU A 226 -8.22 -9.42 1.94
N ALA A 227 -9.27 -8.59 1.81
CA ALA A 227 -9.33 -7.28 2.47
C ALA A 227 -9.57 -7.37 4.00
N GLY A 228 -10.36 -8.34 4.47
CA GLY A 228 -10.78 -8.44 5.89
C GLY A 228 -9.79 -9.13 6.83
N ASN A 229 -8.60 -9.53 6.34
CA ASN A 229 -7.70 -10.44 7.05
C ASN A 229 -6.33 -9.82 7.42
N THR A 230 -6.12 -8.54 7.14
CA THR A 230 -4.84 -7.86 7.38
C THR A 230 -4.93 -6.86 8.52
N SER A 231 -3.87 -6.79 9.34
CA SER A 231 -3.65 -5.69 10.27
C SER A 231 -3.27 -4.44 9.48
N LEU A 232 -3.86 -3.28 9.78
CA LEU A 232 -3.68 -2.04 9.02
C LEU A 232 -2.24 -1.52 9.09
N GLY A 233 -1.36 -1.97 8.20
CA GLY A 233 -0.03 -1.37 8.00
C GLY A 233 -0.02 -0.10 7.14
N SER A 234 -1.18 0.31 6.63
CA SER A 234 -1.32 1.37 5.64
C SER A 234 -1.81 2.66 6.30
N ALA A 235 -0.86 3.48 6.75
CA ALA A 235 -1.02 4.88 7.23
C ALA A 235 -1.92 5.08 8.47
N MET A 236 -1.63 6.10 9.27
CA MET A 236 -2.65 6.63 10.18
C MET A 236 -3.72 7.26 9.29
N ASP A 237 -4.84 6.57 9.10
CA ASP A 237 -5.93 7.09 8.29
C ASP A 237 -6.68 8.16 9.10
N VAL A 238 -6.16 9.39 8.95
CA VAL A 238 -6.68 10.61 9.56
C VAL A 238 -7.41 11.37 8.46
N ASP A 239 -8.62 10.91 8.11
CA ASP A 239 -9.56 11.56 7.19
C ASP A 239 -8.93 12.15 5.92
N GLU A 240 -7.97 11.46 5.29
CA GLU A 240 -7.64 11.80 3.91
C GLU A 240 -8.78 11.30 3.01
N PRO A 241 -9.30 12.12 2.08
CA PRO A 241 -10.27 11.63 1.12
C PRO A 241 -9.59 10.48 0.38
N ALA A 242 -10.25 9.31 0.39
CA ALA A 242 -9.79 8.11 -0.28
C ALA A 242 -9.21 8.48 -1.66
N GLN A 243 -7.90 8.41 -1.81
CA GLN A 243 -7.32 8.27 -3.14
C GLN A 243 -7.70 6.86 -3.57
N GLY A 244 -8.74 6.82 -4.41
CA GLY A 244 -9.53 5.63 -4.70
C GLY A 244 -8.68 4.46 -5.15
N THR A 245 -8.87 3.33 -4.49
CA THR A 245 -8.83 2.05 -5.18
C THR A 245 -10.14 1.89 -5.93
N ASP A 246 -10.08 2.08 -7.24
CA ASP A 246 -11.03 1.64 -8.28
C ASP A 246 -12.45 1.22 -7.84
N ALA A 247 -13.40 2.15 -7.98
CA ALA A 247 -14.73 1.85 -8.47
C ALA A 247 -15.26 3.04 -9.29
N ALA A 248 -15.64 2.77 -10.53
CA ALA A 248 -15.97 3.78 -11.53
C ALA A 248 -17.25 4.56 -11.17
N ALA A 249 -17.11 5.84 -10.82
CA ALA A 249 -18.23 6.77 -10.72
C ALA A 249 -18.46 7.49 -12.05
N HIS A 250 -19.66 7.29 -12.59
CA HIS A 250 -20.12 7.85 -13.86
C HIS A 250 -20.85 9.17 -13.59
N ASP A 251 -20.12 10.29 -13.50
CA ASP A 251 -20.74 11.60 -13.32
C ASP A 251 -21.14 12.19 -14.68
N GLN A 252 -22.45 12.39 -14.88
CA GLN A 252 -22.98 13.22 -15.97
C GLN A 252 -23.58 14.49 -15.38
N GLU A 253 -22.82 15.57 -15.49
CA GLU A 253 -23.34 16.94 -15.43
C GLU A 253 -24.44 17.13 -16.48
N HIS A 254 -25.56 17.74 -16.09
CA HIS A 254 -26.45 18.37 -17.06
C HIS A 254 -26.99 19.71 -16.55
N GLU A 255 -26.54 20.78 -17.22
CA GLU A 255 -27.00 22.16 -17.08
C GLU A 255 -28.45 22.36 -17.59
N SER A 256 -29.24 23.08 -16.77
CA SER A 256 -30.31 24.08 -17.03
C SER A 256 -31.23 24.04 -18.29
N GLU A 257 -32.56 24.08 -18.08
CA GLU A 257 -33.46 25.27 -18.25
C GLU A 257 -34.99 24.97 -18.35
N THR A 258 -35.77 25.76 -17.58
CA THR A 258 -37.16 26.32 -17.78
C THR A 258 -38.47 25.63 -17.32
N ALA A 259 -39.19 26.37 -16.43
CA ALA A 259 -40.65 26.61 -16.21
C ALA A 259 -41.65 25.42 -16.22
N ASP A 260 -42.63 25.25 -15.32
CA ASP A 260 -43.62 26.19 -14.73
C ASP A 260 -44.31 25.55 -13.48
N ALA A 261 -45.07 26.36 -12.73
CA ALA A 261 -45.54 26.20 -11.34
C ALA A 261 -46.50 25.05 -10.95
N ASN A 262 -46.31 24.48 -9.73
CA ASN A 262 -47.30 24.44 -8.62
C ASN A 262 -46.78 23.67 -7.37
N GLU A 263 -46.88 24.28 -6.20
CA GLU A 263 -46.70 23.71 -4.84
C GLU A 263 -47.99 23.01 -4.32
N PRO A 264 -48.03 22.33 -3.14
CA PRO A 264 -46.95 21.75 -2.31
C PRO A 264 -47.24 20.33 -1.72
N ALA A 265 -46.19 19.76 -1.10
CA ALA A 265 -46.14 18.87 0.09
C ALA A 265 -46.84 17.49 0.07
N ASP A 266 -46.05 16.40 0.19
CA ASP A 266 -46.05 15.46 1.33
C ASP A 266 -45.02 14.32 1.11
N GLY A 267 -44.33 13.91 2.17
CA GLY A 267 -43.84 12.53 2.37
C GLY A 267 -42.45 12.13 1.83
N GLY A 268 -41.43 12.24 2.69
CA GLY A 268 -40.33 11.28 2.82
C GLY A 268 -39.29 11.23 1.70
N SER A 269 -38.18 11.97 1.85
CA SER A 269 -36.93 11.63 1.16
C SER A 269 -36.17 10.60 2.00
N GLU A 270 -36.29 9.33 1.65
CA GLU A 270 -35.24 8.34 1.87
C GLU A 270 -34.03 8.87 1.07
N SER A 271 -33.02 9.36 1.79
CA SER A 271 -31.75 9.75 1.20
C SER A 271 -30.90 8.48 1.14
N ASP A 272 -31.07 7.70 0.08
CA ASP A 272 -30.07 6.71 -0.32
C ASP A 272 -28.83 7.47 -0.81
N SER A 273 -27.99 7.88 0.15
CA SER A 273 -26.60 8.19 -0.14
C SER A 273 -25.85 6.87 -0.15
N ASP A 274 -25.55 6.37 -1.34
CA ASP A 274 -24.57 5.30 -1.59
C ASP A 274 -23.15 5.80 -1.24
N GLU A 275 -22.94 6.25 0.00
CA GLU A 275 -21.60 6.25 0.60
C GLU A 275 -21.34 4.79 0.98
N GLU A 276 -20.53 4.08 0.19
CA GLU A 276 -19.98 2.79 0.62
C GLU A 276 -19.38 3.00 2.02
N ASP A 277 -20.00 2.38 3.04
CA ASP A 277 -19.59 2.53 4.44
C ASP A 277 -18.11 2.10 4.52
N ALA A 278 -17.24 2.99 4.99
CA ALA A 278 -15.82 2.67 5.11
C ALA A 278 -15.66 1.45 6.04
N PRO A 279 -14.81 0.47 5.69
CA PRO A 279 -14.79 -0.80 6.39
C PRO A 279 -14.36 -0.61 7.87
N GLU A 280 -15.07 -1.27 8.79
CA GLU A 280 -14.96 -0.97 10.22
C GLU A 280 -13.59 -1.40 10.79
N VAL A 281 -12.84 -0.42 11.33
CA VAL A 281 -11.56 -0.66 12.00
C VAL A 281 -11.79 -1.07 13.46
N ALA A 282 -11.10 -2.14 13.89
CA ALA A 282 -11.38 -2.79 15.15
C ALA A 282 -10.13 -3.29 15.87
N MET A 283 -10.10 -3.18 17.20
CA MET A 283 -9.10 -3.88 18.01
C MET A 283 -9.62 -5.28 18.32
N VAL A 284 -8.88 -6.31 17.91
CA VAL A 284 -9.26 -7.72 18.09
C VAL A 284 -8.35 -8.36 19.15
N PRO A 285 -8.78 -8.46 20.42
CA PRO A 285 -7.98 -9.08 21.46
C PRO A 285 -7.57 -10.51 21.07
N MET A 286 -6.38 -10.94 21.48
CA MET A 286 -5.73 -12.22 21.14
C MET A 286 -5.13 -12.24 19.72
N ALA A 287 -5.87 -11.79 18.71
CA ALA A 287 -5.38 -11.82 17.32
C ALA A 287 -4.16 -10.91 17.11
N ASP A 288 -4.15 -9.74 17.77
CA ASP A 288 -3.08 -8.74 17.72
C ASP A 288 -1.78 -9.12 18.48
N ILE A 289 -1.74 -10.30 19.11
CA ILE A 289 -0.54 -10.82 19.79
C ILE A 289 0.40 -11.50 18.79
N LEU A 290 -0.12 -11.99 17.67
CA LEU A 290 0.66 -12.69 16.67
C LEU A 290 1.50 -11.71 15.86
N ASN A 291 2.79 -12.00 15.74
CA ASN A 291 3.69 -11.24 14.87
C ASN A 291 3.45 -11.59 13.40
N ALA A 292 3.94 -10.74 12.51
CA ALA A 292 4.04 -11.03 11.09
C ALA A 292 5.48 -10.88 10.60
N ARG A 293 5.73 -11.49 9.44
CA ARG A 293 6.98 -11.41 8.70
C ARG A 293 6.68 -11.80 7.25
N TYR A 294 7.35 -11.14 6.30
CA TYR A 294 7.15 -11.33 4.86
C TYR A 294 7.08 -12.81 4.46
N LYS A 295 5.93 -13.27 3.95
CA LYS A 295 5.66 -14.65 3.50
C LYS A 295 5.98 -15.76 4.51
N HIS A 296 5.97 -15.44 5.79
CA HIS A 296 6.19 -16.40 6.88
C HIS A 296 4.90 -16.81 7.57
N ASP A 297 3.76 -16.21 7.20
CA ASP A 297 2.46 -16.53 7.74
C ASP A 297 2.19 -18.04 7.71
N ASN A 298 1.59 -18.52 8.79
CA ASN A 298 1.18 -19.91 8.94
C ASN A 298 -0.21 -20.02 9.57
N VAL A 299 -0.86 -18.89 9.83
CA VAL A 299 -2.24 -18.79 10.27
C VAL A 299 -2.93 -17.63 9.57
N LYS A 300 -4.26 -17.72 9.47
CA LYS A 300 -5.13 -16.64 9.00
C LYS A 300 -6.35 -16.51 9.91
N LEU A 301 -6.85 -15.29 10.02
CA LEU A 301 -8.10 -15.00 10.69
C LEU A 301 -9.24 -15.26 9.71
N PHE A 302 -10.28 -15.95 10.18
CA PHE A 302 -11.49 -16.24 9.42
C PHE A 302 -12.68 -15.62 10.13
N HIS A 303 -13.56 -14.96 9.36
CA HIS A 303 -14.77 -14.35 9.88
C HIS A 303 -15.89 -15.39 9.94
N GLU A 304 -16.47 -15.58 11.12
CA GLU A 304 -17.72 -16.32 11.29
C GLU A 304 -18.80 -15.36 11.82
N ARG A 305 -20.07 -15.80 11.82
CA ARG A 305 -21.22 -15.01 12.25
C ARG A 305 -21.05 -14.44 13.66
N ASP A 306 -20.64 -15.26 14.63
CA ASP A 306 -20.59 -14.86 16.04
C ASP A 306 -19.16 -14.63 16.57
N SER A 307 -18.13 -15.01 15.81
CA SER A 307 -16.74 -14.95 16.26
C SER A 307 -15.74 -14.85 15.11
N LEU A 308 -14.52 -14.43 15.41
CA LEU A 308 -13.38 -14.51 14.51
C LEU A 308 -12.51 -15.70 14.91
N ARG A 309 -12.10 -16.54 13.97
CA ARG A 309 -11.27 -17.72 14.25
C ARG A 309 -9.89 -17.64 13.64
N MET A 310 -8.86 -17.84 14.44
CA MET A 310 -7.49 -17.99 13.94
C MET A 310 -7.20 -19.46 13.64
N VAL A 311 -6.90 -19.75 12.38
CA VAL A 311 -6.73 -21.12 11.87
C VAL A 311 -5.39 -21.26 11.16
N SER A 312 -4.70 -22.39 11.37
CA SER A 312 -3.46 -22.70 10.66
C SER A 312 -3.69 -22.94 9.16
N THR A 313 -2.89 -22.28 8.32
CA THR A 313 -2.93 -22.41 6.85
C THR A 313 -1.96 -23.47 6.32
N ARG A 314 -1.05 -23.93 7.17
CA ARG A 314 -0.08 -25.00 6.89
C ARG A 314 0.34 -25.69 8.18
N PRO A 315 0.95 -26.89 8.13
CA PRO A 315 1.47 -27.54 9.32
C PRO A 315 2.55 -26.68 10.01
N ILE A 316 2.48 -26.56 11.34
CA ILE A 316 3.43 -25.80 12.18
C ILE A 316 4.14 -26.77 13.11
N LYS A 317 5.47 -26.75 13.17
CA LYS A 317 6.23 -27.67 14.03
C LYS A 317 6.28 -27.18 15.47
N ALA A 318 6.33 -28.13 16.42
CA ALA A 318 6.55 -27.81 17.82
C ALA A 318 7.80 -26.94 17.99
N GLY A 319 7.65 -25.81 18.69
CA GLY A 319 8.69 -24.81 18.91
C GLY A 319 8.75 -23.71 17.84
N GLU A 320 8.03 -23.82 16.73
CA GLU A 320 7.93 -22.73 15.74
C GLU A 320 7.00 -21.62 16.23
N GLN A 321 7.31 -20.40 15.82
CA GLN A 321 6.44 -19.25 16.04
C GLN A 321 5.22 -19.31 15.12
N ILE A 322 4.09 -18.87 15.65
CA ILE A 322 2.82 -18.73 14.96
C ILE A 322 2.77 -17.31 14.41
N TRP A 323 2.76 -17.19 13.08
CA TRP A 323 2.86 -15.96 12.32
C TRP A 323 1.53 -15.64 11.64
N ASN A 324 0.99 -14.47 11.94
CA ASN A 324 -0.09 -13.88 11.19
C ASN A 324 0.46 -13.16 9.94
N THR A 325 -0.43 -12.65 9.09
CA THR A 325 -0.10 -11.75 7.98
C THR A 325 -0.55 -10.32 8.28
N TYR A 326 0.32 -9.35 8.02
CA TYR A 326 -0.02 -7.91 8.04
C TYR A 326 -0.17 -7.36 6.61
N GLY A 327 -0.25 -8.24 5.61
CA GLY A 327 0.14 -7.92 4.25
C GLY A 327 1.66 -8.05 4.11
N ASP A 328 2.14 -8.47 2.93
CA ASP A 328 3.56 -8.61 2.63
C ASP A 328 4.22 -7.22 2.43
N LEU A 329 4.19 -6.41 3.49
CA LEU A 329 4.55 -5.00 3.47
C LEU A 329 6.07 -4.78 3.34
N PRO A 330 6.49 -3.69 2.68
CA PRO A 330 7.90 -3.27 2.65
C PRO A 330 8.36 -2.78 4.02
N ASN A 331 9.68 -2.76 4.25
CA ASN A 331 10.27 -2.30 5.51
C ASN A 331 9.92 -0.84 5.86
N SER A 332 9.68 0.01 4.86
CA SER A 332 9.23 1.38 5.09
C SER A 332 7.89 1.41 5.84
N ASP A 333 6.92 0.59 5.41
CA ASP A 333 5.61 0.49 6.06
C ASP A 333 5.65 -0.32 7.34
N LEU A 334 6.45 -1.40 7.41
CA LEU A 334 6.65 -2.15 8.66
C LEU A 334 7.20 -1.24 9.76
N LEU A 335 8.18 -0.41 9.45
CA LEU A 335 8.78 0.51 10.41
C LEU A 335 7.79 1.59 10.83
N ARG A 336 7.11 2.19 9.85
CA ARG A 336 6.13 3.26 10.08
C ARG A 336 4.95 2.79 10.92
N GLY A 337 4.33 1.68 10.52
CA GLY A 337 3.11 1.16 11.13
C GLY A 337 3.34 0.39 12.42
N PHE A 338 4.39 -0.44 12.46
CA PHE A 338 4.58 -1.44 13.51
C PHE A 338 5.87 -1.28 14.30
N GLY A 339 6.78 -0.38 13.90
CA GLY A 339 8.03 -0.12 14.63
C GLY A 339 9.10 -1.21 14.49
N HIS A 340 8.97 -2.10 13.50
CA HIS A 340 9.96 -3.15 13.22
C HIS A 340 10.29 -3.25 11.74
N VAL A 341 11.31 -4.05 11.40
CA VAL A 341 11.74 -4.29 10.02
C VAL A 341 12.07 -5.78 9.84
N ASP A 342 11.88 -6.26 8.63
CA ASP A 342 12.32 -7.58 8.21
C ASP A 342 13.75 -7.55 7.69
N TYR A 343 14.58 -8.40 8.29
CA TYR A 343 15.98 -8.58 7.94
C TYR A 343 16.30 -10.06 7.77
N MET A 344 16.06 -10.57 6.57
CA MET A 344 16.14 -11.99 6.24
C MET A 344 16.99 -12.23 4.98
N PRO A 345 17.52 -13.45 4.76
CA PRO A 345 18.29 -13.74 3.55
C PRO A 345 17.46 -13.48 2.29
N LEU A 346 18.01 -12.71 1.35
CA LEU A 346 17.32 -12.41 0.09
C LEU A 346 17.38 -13.62 -0.87
N PRO A 347 16.23 -14.13 -1.36
CA PRO A 347 16.20 -15.35 -2.17
C PRO A 347 16.89 -15.19 -3.53
N TYR A 348 16.97 -13.97 -4.04
CA TYR A 348 17.57 -13.63 -5.34
C TYR A 348 19.02 -13.10 -5.23
N ALA A 349 19.53 -12.86 -4.02
CA ALA A 349 20.86 -12.27 -3.80
C ALA A 349 21.62 -13.00 -2.67
N PRO A 350 22.34 -14.10 -2.99
CA PRO A 350 23.07 -14.87 -1.98
C PRO A 350 24.08 -14.01 -1.20
N GLY A 351 23.92 -13.97 0.13
CA GLY A 351 24.77 -13.19 1.03
C GLY A 351 24.26 -11.79 1.33
N GLU A 352 23.21 -11.33 0.66
CA GLU A 352 22.47 -10.11 1.01
C GLU A 352 21.27 -10.44 1.90
N TYR A 353 20.90 -9.48 2.75
CA TYR A 353 19.82 -9.60 3.72
C TYR A 353 18.93 -8.35 3.69
N GLY A 354 17.63 -8.50 3.82
CA GLY A 354 16.62 -7.45 3.78
C GLY A 354 15.22 -8.05 3.71
N ASN A 355 14.22 -7.26 3.35
CA ASN A 355 12.88 -7.77 3.06
C ASN A 355 12.75 -7.99 1.54
N PRO A 356 12.43 -9.21 1.06
CA PRO A 356 12.26 -9.46 -0.37
C PRO A 356 11.10 -8.66 -1.01
N GLY A 357 10.15 -8.18 -0.22
CA GLY A 357 9.05 -7.30 -0.63
C GLY A 357 9.36 -5.80 -0.47
N ASP A 358 10.61 -5.42 -0.22
CA ASP A 358 10.97 -4.00 -0.19
C ASP A 358 10.69 -3.32 -1.54
N VAL A 359 10.12 -2.12 -1.45
CA VAL A 359 9.81 -1.25 -2.58
C VAL A 359 10.45 0.12 -2.40
N VAL A 360 10.56 0.87 -3.48
CA VAL A 360 10.99 2.27 -3.44
C VAL A 360 10.06 3.13 -4.28
N GLU A 361 9.62 4.24 -3.69
CA GLU A 361 8.72 5.20 -4.32
C GLU A 361 9.49 6.18 -5.20
N VAL A 362 9.00 6.41 -6.42
CA VAL A 362 9.49 7.46 -7.33
C VAL A 362 8.34 8.41 -7.64
N ARG A 363 8.42 9.63 -7.13
CA ARG A 363 7.43 10.67 -7.41
C ARG A 363 7.46 11.13 -8.87
N ALA A 364 6.29 11.48 -9.41
CA ALA A 364 6.11 11.93 -10.77
C ALA A 364 6.86 13.23 -11.07
N ASP A 365 6.99 14.14 -10.10
CA ASP A 365 7.75 15.39 -10.26
C ASP A 365 9.23 15.16 -10.59
N VAL A 366 9.85 14.13 -10.00
CA VAL A 366 11.22 13.70 -10.33
C VAL A 366 11.30 13.26 -11.78
N ILE A 367 10.33 12.46 -12.24
CA ILE A 367 10.28 11.96 -13.61
C ILE A 367 10.06 13.11 -14.60
N VAL A 368 9.15 14.02 -14.30
CA VAL A 368 8.87 15.21 -15.11
C VAL A 368 10.12 16.06 -15.25
N GLN A 369 10.85 16.32 -14.16
CA GLN A 369 12.09 17.09 -14.22
C GLN A 369 13.14 16.40 -15.11
N CYS A 370 13.35 15.09 -14.97
CA CYS A 370 14.29 14.35 -15.81
C CYS A 370 13.87 14.30 -17.29
N ALA A 371 12.57 14.23 -17.58
CA ALA A 371 12.05 14.31 -18.94
C ALA A 371 12.30 15.69 -19.57
N LEU A 372 12.09 16.77 -18.80
CA LEU A 372 12.39 18.14 -19.25
C LEU A 372 13.88 18.34 -19.50
N ASP A 373 14.75 17.86 -18.61
CA ASP A 373 16.20 17.95 -18.77
C ASP A 373 16.66 17.21 -20.04
N TYR A 374 16.08 16.04 -20.31
CA TYR A 374 16.33 15.29 -21.54
C TYR A 374 15.88 16.04 -22.80
N LEU A 375 14.64 16.58 -22.80
CA LEU A 375 14.10 17.33 -23.94
C LEU A 375 14.87 18.63 -24.22
N ASN A 376 15.43 19.24 -23.17
CA ASN A 376 16.25 20.44 -23.27
C ASN A 376 17.73 20.17 -23.63
N GLY A 377 18.12 18.90 -23.76
CA GLY A 377 19.48 18.49 -24.12
C GLY A 377 20.49 18.59 -22.97
N ASP A 378 20.04 18.65 -21.72
CA ASP A 378 20.88 18.79 -20.52
C ASP A 378 21.27 17.43 -19.90
N SER A 379 21.08 16.34 -20.64
CA SER A 379 21.48 15.00 -20.22
C SER A 379 23.01 14.95 -20.07
N GLY A 380 23.49 15.02 -18.83
CA GLY A 380 24.90 15.07 -18.40
C GLY A 380 25.73 13.83 -18.76
N GLY A 381 25.86 13.54 -20.05
CA GLY A 381 26.79 12.57 -20.61
C GLY A 381 27.87 13.27 -21.42
N ASP A 382 29.12 13.06 -21.03
CA ASP A 382 30.34 13.53 -21.68
C ASP A 382 30.30 13.29 -23.20
N GLY A 383 30.18 14.38 -23.95
CA GLY A 383 30.16 14.37 -25.41
C GLY A 383 30.59 15.72 -25.95
N GLU A 384 31.90 15.90 -26.12
CA GLU A 384 32.45 16.99 -26.92
C GLU A 384 31.78 17.01 -28.31
N GLY A 385 31.13 18.12 -28.64
CA GLY A 385 30.89 18.54 -30.01
C GLY A 385 29.45 18.41 -30.51
N SER A 386 28.67 19.49 -30.39
CA SER A 386 27.93 20.00 -31.54
C SER A 386 27.61 21.48 -31.38
N VAL A 387 28.37 22.28 -32.13
CA VAL A 387 28.13 23.69 -32.38
C VAL A 387 26.88 23.81 -33.25
N ASN A 388 25.74 24.12 -32.64
CA ASN A 388 24.65 24.94 -33.21
C ASN A 388 23.46 24.96 -32.23
N ALA A 389 23.53 25.83 -31.21
CA ALA A 389 22.38 26.20 -30.41
C ALA A 389 21.39 27.01 -31.27
N ARG A 390 20.59 26.31 -32.06
CA ARG A 390 19.33 26.84 -32.57
C ARG A 390 18.47 27.08 -31.34
N ARG A 391 18.06 28.33 -31.16
CA ARG A 391 17.29 28.84 -30.02
C ARG A 391 15.87 28.25 -30.07
N GLU A 392 15.74 26.96 -29.85
CA GLU A 392 14.47 26.28 -29.66
C GLU A 392 13.96 26.61 -28.25
N LYS A 393 12.65 26.85 -28.12
CA LYS A 393 11.99 27.17 -26.85
C LYS A 393 12.29 26.01 -25.89
N LYS A 394 12.95 26.29 -24.75
CA LYS A 394 13.13 25.27 -23.70
C LYS A 394 11.76 24.75 -23.29
N ALA A 395 11.61 23.43 -23.24
CA ALA A 395 10.43 22.81 -22.67
C ALA A 395 10.37 23.17 -21.18
N THR A 396 9.20 23.62 -20.74
CA THR A 396 8.91 24.03 -19.36
C THR A 396 7.88 23.11 -18.74
N THR A 397 7.76 23.13 -17.41
CA THR A 397 6.72 22.39 -16.68
C THR A 397 5.32 22.77 -17.17
N GLU A 398 5.11 24.04 -17.52
CA GLU A 398 3.86 24.55 -18.10
C GLU A 398 3.51 23.87 -19.43
N ASP A 399 4.51 23.44 -20.21
CA ASP A 399 4.29 22.69 -21.45
C ASP A 399 3.92 21.21 -21.18
N MET A 400 4.10 20.72 -19.95
CA MET A 400 3.78 19.36 -19.50
C MET A 400 2.49 19.28 -18.66
N THR A 401 2.00 20.41 -18.12
CA THR A 401 0.82 20.46 -17.25
C THR A 401 -0.38 19.75 -17.86
N GLU A 402 -0.73 20.04 -19.13
CA GLU A 402 -1.86 19.38 -19.82
C GLU A 402 -1.74 17.84 -19.84
N ARG A 403 -0.51 17.30 -19.86
CA ARG A 403 -0.27 15.85 -19.87
C ARG A 403 -0.34 15.25 -18.48
N ILE A 404 0.08 16.01 -17.47
CA ILE A 404 0.05 15.61 -16.07
C ILE A 404 -1.41 15.59 -15.61
N ASP A 405 -2.16 16.66 -15.87
CA ASP A 405 -3.58 16.77 -15.53
C ASP A 405 -4.37 15.63 -16.19
N TRP A 406 -4.16 15.42 -17.50
CA TRP A 406 -4.79 14.30 -18.20
C TRP A 406 -4.40 12.92 -17.63
N TRP A 407 -3.15 12.74 -17.20
CA TRP A 407 -2.72 11.47 -16.59
C TRP A 407 -3.46 11.21 -15.27
N LEU A 408 -3.59 12.22 -14.42
CA LEU A 408 -4.28 12.12 -13.13
C LEU A 408 -5.80 11.93 -13.33
N GLU A 409 -6.40 12.65 -14.26
CA GLU A 409 -7.84 12.54 -14.60
C GLU A 409 -8.21 11.12 -15.10
N GLU A 410 -7.29 10.43 -15.78
CA GLU A 410 -7.51 9.07 -16.27
C GLU A 410 -7.14 8.00 -15.22
N GLY A 411 -6.98 8.39 -13.96
CA GLY A 411 -6.67 7.49 -12.85
C GLY A 411 -5.21 7.05 -12.77
N GLY A 412 -4.28 7.84 -13.33
CA GLY A 412 -2.86 7.59 -13.20
C GLY A 412 -2.28 8.11 -11.88
N ASP A 413 -1.31 7.39 -11.31
CA ASP A 413 -0.66 7.75 -10.04
C ASP A 413 0.39 8.86 -10.18
N ASP A 414 0.60 9.63 -9.11
CA ASP A 414 1.70 10.59 -8.97
C ASP A 414 2.91 10.02 -8.21
N ILE A 415 2.79 8.80 -7.68
CA ILE A 415 3.86 8.04 -7.02
C ILE A 415 3.95 6.66 -7.66
N PHE A 416 5.13 6.31 -8.18
CA PHE A 416 5.38 5.02 -8.80
C PHE A 416 6.16 4.10 -7.87
N LEU A 417 5.59 2.94 -7.53
CA LEU A 417 6.27 1.90 -6.76
C LEU A 417 7.21 1.10 -7.66
N LEU A 418 8.48 1.00 -7.24
CA LEU A 418 9.45 0.10 -7.85
C LEU A 418 9.73 -1.06 -6.89
N GLU A 419 9.69 -2.27 -7.42
CA GLU A 419 9.96 -3.52 -6.72
C GLU A 419 11.26 -4.16 -7.22
N HIS A 420 11.76 -5.17 -6.52
CA HIS A 420 12.86 -5.99 -7.03
C HIS A 420 12.47 -6.69 -8.35
N PRO A 421 13.29 -6.59 -9.41
CA PRO A 421 13.02 -7.26 -10.68
C PRO A 421 12.91 -8.78 -10.51
N THR A 422 11.87 -9.38 -11.10
CA THR A 422 11.63 -10.84 -11.04
C THR A 422 12.71 -11.69 -11.74
N ASN A 423 13.54 -11.08 -12.59
CA ASN A 423 14.56 -11.72 -13.42
C ASN A 423 16.01 -11.32 -13.06
N ILE A 424 16.33 -11.14 -11.77
CA ILE A 424 17.72 -10.85 -11.38
C ILE A 424 18.61 -12.05 -11.75
N THR A 425 19.41 -11.88 -12.80
CA THR A 425 20.50 -12.81 -13.09
C THR A 425 21.61 -12.56 -12.07
N PRO A 426 22.10 -13.58 -11.34
CA PRO A 426 23.14 -13.39 -10.34
C PRO A 426 24.37 -12.70 -10.95
N PRO A 427 25.15 -11.95 -10.16
CA PRO A 427 26.38 -11.32 -10.65
C PRO A 427 27.30 -12.38 -11.29
N PRO A 428 28.01 -12.04 -12.38
CA PRO A 428 28.82 -13.01 -13.10
C PRO A 428 29.99 -13.48 -12.24
N SER A 429 29.81 -14.57 -11.51
CA SER A 429 30.92 -15.39 -11.02
C SER A 429 31.65 -15.98 -12.22
N GLN A 430 32.95 -15.76 -12.27
CA GLN A 430 33.86 -16.11 -13.35
C GLN A 430 33.61 -17.52 -13.93
N LYS A 431 33.47 -17.57 -15.27
CA LYS A 431 33.45 -18.76 -16.14
C LYS A 431 32.23 -19.68 -16.00
N GLN A 432 31.14 -19.33 -16.69
CA GLN A 432 30.31 -20.36 -17.33
C GLN A 432 30.09 -20.03 -18.82
N LYS A 433 30.43 -21.02 -19.65
CA LYS A 433 30.24 -21.01 -21.09
C LYS A 433 28.75 -21.09 -21.39
N SER A 434 28.33 -20.25 -22.32
CA SER A 434 27.10 -20.29 -23.11
C SER A 434 26.37 -21.65 -23.10
N SER A 435 25.16 -21.66 -22.55
CA SER A 435 24.10 -22.56 -23.01
C SER A 435 22.87 -21.72 -23.33
N SER A 436 22.52 -21.74 -24.61
CA SER A 436 21.34 -21.14 -25.20
C SER A 436 20.06 -21.66 -24.54
N ALA A 437 19.37 -20.78 -23.82
CA ALA A 437 17.93 -20.89 -23.58
C ALA A 437 17.28 -19.64 -24.18
N SER A 438 16.30 -19.85 -25.05
CA SER A 438 15.60 -18.81 -25.80
C SER A 438 14.76 -17.93 -24.86
N ALA A 439 15.37 -16.90 -24.29
CA ALA A 439 14.66 -15.79 -23.68
C ALA A 439 14.09 -14.90 -24.79
N SER A 440 12.89 -14.36 -24.57
CA SER A 440 12.23 -13.41 -25.47
C SER A 440 13.21 -12.38 -26.07
N THR A 441 13.24 -12.29 -27.39
CA THR A 441 14.12 -11.38 -28.13
C THR A 441 13.57 -9.95 -28.20
N ASP A 442 12.55 -9.54 -27.45
CA ASP A 442 12.04 -8.16 -27.48
C ASP A 442 12.48 -7.35 -26.24
N PRO A 443 13.28 -6.27 -26.42
CA PRO A 443 13.70 -5.37 -25.33
C PRO A 443 12.51 -4.78 -24.55
N THR A 444 11.38 -4.54 -25.22
CA THR A 444 10.18 -4.03 -24.54
C THR A 444 9.60 -5.08 -23.61
N ALA A 445 9.52 -6.34 -24.05
CA ALA A 445 9.04 -7.44 -23.22
C ALA A 445 9.96 -7.69 -22.02
N LEU A 446 11.28 -7.56 -22.18
CA LEU A 446 12.22 -7.66 -21.07
C LEU A 446 11.96 -6.57 -20.02
N LEU A 447 11.79 -5.32 -20.46
CA LEU A 447 11.53 -4.18 -19.58
C LEU A 447 10.20 -4.34 -18.82
N THR A 448 9.10 -4.62 -19.53
CA THR A 448 7.76 -4.74 -18.92
C THR A 448 7.55 -6.04 -18.14
N SER A 449 8.43 -7.04 -18.31
CA SER A 449 8.42 -8.25 -17.47
C SER A 449 9.06 -8.03 -16.10
N SER A 450 9.88 -6.99 -15.98
CA SER A 450 10.73 -6.73 -14.83
C SER A 450 10.34 -5.47 -14.06
N LEU A 451 9.56 -4.57 -14.67
CA LEU A 451 9.12 -3.31 -14.08
C LEU A 451 7.63 -3.08 -14.32
N SER A 452 7.01 -2.34 -13.39
CA SER A 452 5.64 -1.86 -13.55
C SER A 452 5.48 -1.05 -14.85
N ILE A 453 4.33 -1.24 -15.50
CA ILE A 453 3.98 -0.59 -16.77
C ILE A 453 3.69 0.90 -16.58
N LEU A 454 3.23 1.31 -15.39
CA LEU A 454 2.80 2.67 -15.10
C LEU A 454 3.90 3.72 -15.26
N PRO A 455 5.07 3.63 -14.58
CA PRO A 455 6.14 4.62 -14.74
C PRO A 455 6.66 4.68 -16.18
N LEU A 456 6.67 3.55 -16.89
CA LEU A 456 7.08 3.48 -18.29
C LEU A 456 6.08 4.20 -19.21
N SER A 457 4.79 4.03 -18.96
CA SER A 457 3.71 4.67 -19.71
C SER A 457 3.69 6.18 -19.45
N PHE A 458 3.90 6.60 -18.21
CA PHE A 458 4.01 8.01 -17.85
C PHE A 458 5.20 8.69 -18.53
N ILE A 459 6.40 8.09 -18.50
CA ILE A 459 7.57 8.60 -19.23
C ILE A 459 7.28 8.65 -20.74
N GLN A 460 6.66 7.61 -21.29
CA GLN A 460 6.29 7.58 -22.70
C GLN A 460 5.32 8.71 -23.06
N LEU A 461 4.35 9.03 -22.20
CA LEU A 461 3.41 10.14 -22.35
C LEU A 461 4.13 11.47 -22.38
N LEU A 462 5.06 11.72 -21.47
CA LEU A 462 5.83 12.97 -21.40
C LEU A 462 6.69 13.20 -22.65
N LEU A 463 7.19 12.12 -23.26
CA LEU A 463 8.06 12.17 -24.43
C LEU A 463 7.32 12.20 -25.78
N GLN A 464 5.99 12.08 -25.80
CA GLN A 464 5.20 12.12 -27.04
C GLN A 464 5.25 13.50 -27.72
N SER A 465 5.22 13.54 -29.05
CA SER A 465 4.97 14.78 -29.78
C SER A 465 3.52 15.28 -29.57
N PRO A 466 3.22 16.57 -29.78
CA PRO A 466 1.86 17.09 -29.63
C PRO A 466 0.81 16.34 -30.48
N SER A 467 1.19 15.86 -31.67
CA SER A 467 0.30 15.06 -32.52
C SER A 467 0.05 13.65 -31.98
N GLU A 468 0.98 13.08 -31.23
CA GLU A 468 0.80 11.77 -30.60
C GLU A 468 -0.04 11.89 -29.35
N PHE A 469 0.18 12.94 -28.55
CA PHE A 469 -0.62 13.24 -27.37
C PHE A 469 -2.11 13.44 -27.71
N ALA A 470 -2.43 14.21 -28.77
CA ALA A 470 -3.81 14.37 -29.23
C ALA A 470 -4.47 13.04 -29.65
N LYS A 471 -3.70 12.04 -30.07
CA LYS A 471 -4.22 10.68 -30.36
C LYS A 471 -4.39 9.84 -29.10
N THR A 472 -3.55 10.09 -28.09
CA THR A 472 -3.66 9.47 -26.77
C THR A 472 -4.92 9.96 -26.06
N GLN A 473 -5.13 11.28 -25.99
CA GLN A 473 -6.35 11.90 -25.47
C GLN A 473 -7.60 11.34 -26.17
N ALA A 474 -7.61 11.29 -27.51
CA ALA A 474 -8.75 10.76 -28.26
C ALA A 474 -9.04 9.26 -28.02
N LYS A 475 -8.13 8.52 -27.39
CA LYS A 475 -8.29 7.11 -27.05
C LYS A 475 -8.63 6.87 -25.58
N ALA A 476 -8.50 7.88 -24.71
CA ALA A 476 -8.69 7.77 -23.25
C ALA A 476 -7.96 6.56 -22.65
N LYS A 477 -6.70 6.33 -23.09
CA LYS A 477 -5.87 5.22 -22.60
C LYS A 477 -4.39 5.61 -22.57
N PRO A 478 -3.67 5.31 -21.48
CA PRO A 478 -2.23 5.50 -21.40
C PRO A 478 -1.45 4.88 -22.58
N PRO A 479 -0.34 5.51 -23.00
CA PRO A 479 0.46 5.00 -24.09
C PRO A 479 1.15 3.70 -23.68
N LYS A 480 1.11 2.69 -24.56
CA LYS A 480 1.83 1.44 -24.31
C LYS A 480 3.33 1.70 -24.22
N PRO A 481 4.02 1.17 -23.19
CA PRO A 481 5.44 1.40 -23.02
C PRO A 481 6.23 0.77 -24.16
N SER A 482 7.29 1.44 -24.57
CA SER A 482 8.24 0.95 -25.57
C SER A 482 9.65 1.17 -25.06
N ALA A 483 10.53 0.17 -25.20
CA ALA A 483 11.94 0.29 -24.83
C ALA A 483 12.73 1.18 -25.82
N SER A 484 12.31 2.44 -25.95
CA SER A 484 12.98 3.44 -26.78
C SER A 484 14.16 4.06 -26.03
N LEU A 485 15.23 4.44 -26.75
CA LEU A 485 16.40 5.08 -26.15
C LEU A 485 16.04 6.33 -25.30
N PRO A 486 15.13 7.23 -25.72
CA PRO A 486 14.70 8.36 -24.90
C PRO A 486 14.09 7.92 -23.56
N LEU A 487 13.16 6.97 -23.59
CA LEU A 487 12.49 6.47 -22.39
C LEU A 487 13.48 5.85 -21.41
N LEU A 488 14.38 4.99 -21.89
CA LEU A 488 15.36 4.32 -21.05
C LEU A 488 16.33 5.33 -20.41
N ARG A 489 16.74 6.37 -21.14
CA ARG A 489 17.62 7.42 -20.60
C ARG A 489 16.95 8.30 -19.56
N VAL A 490 15.68 8.68 -19.77
CA VAL A 490 14.90 9.41 -18.77
C VAL A 490 14.73 8.54 -17.53
N LEU A 491 14.35 7.27 -17.69
CA LEU A 491 14.19 6.34 -16.57
C LEU A 491 15.49 6.21 -15.74
N LEU A 492 16.64 5.99 -16.39
CA LEU A 492 17.93 5.93 -15.69
C LEU A 492 18.25 7.23 -14.95
N SER A 493 17.99 8.38 -15.58
CA SER A 493 18.20 9.69 -14.95
C SER A 493 17.29 9.89 -13.73
N SER A 494 16.03 9.44 -13.80
CA SER A 494 15.09 9.47 -12.68
C SER A 494 15.54 8.57 -11.54
N LEU A 495 16.07 7.38 -11.84
CA LEU A 495 16.62 6.46 -10.83
C LEU A 495 17.85 7.05 -10.14
N ASP A 496 18.77 7.64 -10.91
CA ASP A 496 19.97 8.29 -10.36
C ASP A 496 19.58 9.52 -9.52
N LYS A 497 18.60 10.31 -9.97
CA LYS A 497 18.06 11.45 -9.22
C LYS A 497 17.41 10.99 -7.93
N ARG A 498 16.61 9.93 -7.95
CA ARG A 498 15.99 9.34 -6.76
C ARG A 498 17.04 8.81 -5.77
N ALA A 499 18.08 8.15 -6.27
CA ALA A 499 19.20 7.67 -5.45
C ALA A 499 19.98 8.83 -4.81
N SER A 500 20.09 9.98 -5.48
CA SER A 500 20.76 11.18 -4.93
C SER A 500 20.01 11.87 -3.78
N MET A 501 18.76 11.47 -3.51
CA MET A 501 17.96 12.02 -2.41
C MET A 501 18.37 11.46 -1.05
N TYR A 502 19.04 10.29 -1.02
CA TYR A 502 19.59 9.76 0.22
C TYR A 502 20.90 10.47 0.59
N PRO A 503 21.19 10.65 1.90
CA PRO A 503 22.44 11.25 2.35
C PRO A 503 23.71 10.47 2.00
N THR A 504 23.58 9.15 1.81
CA THR A 504 24.68 8.20 1.61
C THR A 504 24.38 7.24 0.46
N THR A 505 25.41 6.64 -0.13
CA THR A 505 25.23 5.54 -1.10
C THR A 505 25.05 4.18 -0.41
N LEU A 506 24.64 3.16 -1.16
CA LEU A 506 24.51 1.79 -0.66
C LEU A 506 25.86 1.25 -0.16
N GLU A 507 26.94 1.53 -0.89
CA GLU A 507 28.29 1.09 -0.56
C GLU A 507 28.83 1.76 0.72
N GLU A 508 28.41 3.01 0.96
CA GLU A 508 28.73 3.72 2.20
C GLU A 508 28.02 3.12 3.41
N ASP A 509 26.74 2.80 3.25
CA ASP A 509 25.96 2.14 4.30
C ASP A 509 26.47 0.74 4.62
N GLU A 510 26.73 -0.08 3.59
CA GLU A 510 27.30 -1.42 3.78
C GLU A 510 28.68 -1.37 4.44
N ARG A 511 29.50 -0.37 4.09
CA ARG A 511 30.79 -0.16 4.73
C ARG A 511 30.62 0.25 6.19
N LEU A 512 29.70 1.18 6.48
CA LEU A 512 29.42 1.62 7.85
C LEU A 512 28.95 0.45 8.72
N VAL A 513 28.07 -0.42 8.20
CA VAL A 513 27.66 -1.64 8.90
C VAL A 513 28.85 -2.57 9.17
N LYS A 514 29.75 -2.77 8.19
CA LYS A 514 30.94 -3.63 8.36
C LYS A 514 31.97 -3.07 9.35
N GLU A 515 32.12 -1.74 9.39
CA GLU A 515 33.06 -1.04 10.27
C GLU A 515 32.55 -0.88 11.70
N THR A 516 31.23 -0.96 11.91
CA THR A 516 30.61 -0.88 13.23
C THR A 516 30.92 -2.16 14.03
N GLU A 517 31.42 -1.99 15.26
CA GLU A 517 31.63 -3.11 16.17
C GLU A 517 30.30 -3.81 16.47
N GLY A 518 30.20 -5.11 16.19
CA GLY A 518 28.93 -5.85 16.30
C GLY A 518 27.98 -5.67 15.11
N GLY A 519 28.40 -5.00 14.03
CA GLY A 519 27.59 -4.82 12.83
C GLY A 519 26.31 -4.04 13.09
N LEU A 520 25.19 -4.51 12.51
CA LEU A 520 23.87 -3.95 12.78
C LEU A 520 23.48 -4.05 14.26
N GLU A 521 23.87 -5.13 14.94
CA GLU A 521 23.53 -5.34 16.35
C GLU A 521 24.25 -4.35 17.29
N GLY A 522 25.38 -3.80 16.85
CA GLY A 522 26.11 -2.75 17.59
C GLY A 522 25.48 -1.36 17.51
N MET A 523 24.55 -1.13 16.58
CA MET A 523 23.83 0.14 16.45
C MET A 523 22.67 0.22 17.45
N SER A 524 22.23 1.46 17.76
CA SER A 524 20.94 1.67 18.43
C SER A 524 19.80 1.06 17.59
N LEU A 525 18.68 0.72 18.25
CA LEU A 525 17.54 0.09 17.59
C LEU A 525 17.00 0.92 16.42
N ASN A 526 16.75 2.21 16.66
CA ASN A 526 16.23 3.15 15.65
C ASN A 526 17.18 3.29 14.47
N LYS A 527 18.48 3.51 14.74
CA LYS A 527 19.51 3.61 13.69
C LYS A 527 19.64 2.33 12.88
N ARG A 528 19.52 1.16 13.52
CA ARG A 528 19.49 -0.14 12.85
C ARG A 528 18.29 -0.26 11.92
N HIS A 529 17.09 0.08 12.38
CA HIS A 529 15.88 0.02 11.56
C HIS A 529 15.97 0.98 10.38
N ALA A 530 16.39 2.23 10.59
CA ALA A 530 16.60 3.20 9.52
C ALA A 530 17.64 2.74 8.49
N MET A 531 18.75 2.13 8.95
CA MET A 531 19.76 1.52 8.10
C MET A 531 19.20 0.40 7.22
N ILE A 532 18.36 -0.49 7.78
CA ILE A 532 17.77 -1.60 7.03
C ILE A 532 16.82 -1.07 5.95
N VAL A 533 15.92 -0.14 6.29
CA VAL A 533 14.99 0.49 5.32
C VAL A 533 15.76 1.13 4.16
N ARG A 534 16.70 2.03 4.46
CA ARG A 534 17.41 2.75 3.39
C ARG A 534 18.26 1.83 2.52
N MET A 535 18.87 0.78 3.11
CA MET A 535 19.62 -0.20 2.34
C MET A 535 18.70 -1.04 1.44
N GLY A 536 17.50 -1.41 1.92
CA GLY A 536 16.46 -2.07 1.13
C GLY A 536 16.07 -1.25 -0.09
N GLU A 537 15.62 -0.01 0.12
CA GLU A 537 15.20 0.90 -0.97
C GLU A 537 16.34 1.13 -1.99
N LYS A 538 17.58 1.32 -1.53
CA LYS A 538 18.75 1.50 -2.40
C LYS A 538 19.09 0.25 -3.21
N ARG A 539 18.89 -0.95 -2.66
CA ARG A 539 19.07 -2.21 -3.41
C ARG A 539 18.03 -2.36 -4.50
N VAL A 540 16.76 -2.02 -4.24
CA VAL A 540 15.72 -1.98 -5.27
C VAL A 540 16.14 -1.05 -6.42
N LEU A 541 16.56 0.18 -6.09
CA LEU A 541 17.05 1.14 -7.11
C LEU A 541 18.22 0.59 -7.92
N ARG A 542 19.22 0.00 -7.25
CA ARG A 542 20.39 -0.63 -7.90
C ARG A 542 19.96 -1.73 -8.88
N ASP A 543 19.07 -2.61 -8.44
CA ASP A 543 18.66 -3.78 -9.21
C ASP A 543 17.79 -3.39 -10.42
N VAL A 544 16.84 -2.47 -10.22
CA VAL A 544 16.04 -1.87 -11.29
C VAL A 544 16.94 -1.16 -12.30
N ARG A 545 17.88 -0.34 -11.83
CA ARG A 545 18.85 0.37 -12.69
C ARG A 545 19.66 -0.62 -13.54
N ARG A 546 20.18 -1.69 -12.95
CA ARG A 546 20.93 -2.75 -13.66
C ARG A 546 20.07 -3.43 -14.74
N CYS A 547 18.79 -3.67 -14.47
CA CYS A 547 17.85 -4.19 -15.46
C CYS A 547 17.70 -3.23 -16.66
N VAL A 548 17.43 -1.95 -16.38
CA VAL A 548 17.25 -0.91 -17.41
C VAL A 548 18.53 -0.72 -18.24
N GLU A 549 19.71 -0.75 -17.62
CA GLU A 549 20.99 -0.69 -18.33
C GLU A 549 21.20 -1.89 -19.25
N GLY A 550 20.83 -3.10 -18.82
CA GLY A 550 20.89 -4.29 -19.65
C GLY A 550 20.00 -4.17 -20.90
N VAL A 551 18.78 -3.66 -20.73
CA VAL A 551 17.86 -3.38 -21.84
C VAL A 551 18.42 -2.29 -22.76
N LEU A 552 18.97 -1.21 -22.20
CA LEU A 552 19.58 -0.12 -22.95
C LEU A 552 20.74 -0.61 -23.84
N GLN A 553 21.65 -1.41 -23.28
CA GLN A 553 22.76 -1.99 -24.03
C GLN A 553 22.27 -2.87 -25.19
N GLU A 554 21.22 -3.65 -24.97
CA GLU A 554 20.63 -4.50 -26.02
C GLU A 554 19.96 -3.67 -27.13
N VAL A 555 19.27 -2.58 -26.79
CA VAL A 555 18.69 -1.66 -27.77
C VAL A 555 19.80 -0.97 -28.59
N GLU A 556 20.84 -0.45 -27.93
CA GLU A 556 21.98 0.18 -28.60
C GLU A 556 22.75 -0.80 -29.50
N ARG A 557 22.90 -2.06 -29.08
CA ARG A 557 23.53 -3.11 -29.88
C ARG A 557 22.75 -3.36 -31.17
N ARG A 558 21.42 -3.42 -31.10
CA ARG A 558 20.55 -3.62 -32.28
C ARG A 558 20.61 -2.45 -33.25
N GLU A 559 20.65 -1.21 -32.76
CA GLU A 559 20.78 -0.03 -33.62
C GLU A 559 22.13 0.00 -34.35
N LYS A 560 23.20 -0.51 -33.72
CA LYS A 560 24.53 -0.63 -34.33
C LYS A 560 24.63 -1.78 -35.35
N GLU A 561 23.94 -2.90 -35.11
CA GLU A 561 24.00 -4.10 -35.97
C GLU A 561 23.08 -4.03 -37.20
N ASP A 562 21.92 -3.34 -37.13
CA ASP A 562 21.04 -3.12 -38.27
C ASP A 562 20.59 -1.65 -38.39
N PRO A 563 21.47 -0.75 -38.88
CA PRO A 563 21.11 0.65 -39.12
C PRO A 563 19.96 0.80 -40.14
N SER A 564 19.66 -0.23 -40.95
CA SER A 564 18.56 -0.22 -41.93
C SER A 564 17.19 -0.44 -41.28
N ALA A 565 17.12 -1.12 -40.13
CA ALA A 565 15.89 -1.31 -39.37
C ALA A 565 15.45 -0.01 -38.69
N ALA A 566 16.40 0.78 -38.17
CA ALA A 566 16.13 2.11 -37.62
C ALA A 566 15.62 3.10 -38.70
N GLU A 567 16.17 3.02 -39.92
CA GLU A 567 15.70 3.81 -41.07
C GLU A 567 14.34 3.34 -41.59
N LYS A 568 14.04 2.03 -41.54
CA LYS A 568 12.72 1.47 -41.85
C LYS A 568 11.66 1.80 -40.80
N ALA A 569 12.00 1.87 -39.52
CA ALA A 569 11.09 2.29 -38.45
C ALA A 569 10.75 3.78 -38.57
N LYS A 570 11.75 4.64 -38.78
CA LYS A 570 11.56 6.08 -39.11
C LYS A 570 10.81 6.27 -40.43
N GLY A 571 11.09 5.43 -41.44
CA GLY A 571 10.45 5.43 -42.75
C GLY A 571 9.00 4.94 -42.71
N ALA A 572 8.67 3.94 -41.88
CA ALA A 572 7.32 3.43 -41.69
C ALA A 572 6.44 4.45 -40.96
N ALA A 573 6.96 5.14 -39.93
CA ALA A 573 6.27 6.25 -39.27
C ALA A 573 5.96 7.39 -40.25
N LYS A 574 6.93 7.77 -41.10
CA LYS A 574 6.74 8.77 -42.18
C LYS A 574 5.74 8.32 -43.24
N LYS A 575 5.73 7.04 -43.61
CA LYS A 575 4.81 6.48 -44.62
C LYS A 575 3.38 6.43 -44.11
N VAL A 576 3.16 6.10 -42.84
CA VAL A 576 1.85 6.10 -42.18
C VAL A 576 1.30 7.53 -42.08
N LEU A 577 2.14 8.52 -41.75
CA LEU A 577 1.78 9.95 -41.77
C LEU A 577 1.38 10.41 -43.18
N SER A 578 2.18 10.11 -44.21
CA SER A 578 1.86 10.50 -45.60
C SER A 578 0.56 9.86 -46.13
N ARG A 579 0.24 8.63 -45.68
CA ARG A 579 -0.97 7.90 -46.10
C ARG A 579 -2.22 8.41 -45.39
N ALA A 580 -2.07 8.92 -44.16
CA ALA A 580 -3.13 9.60 -43.42
C ALA A 580 -3.41 11.01 -43.99
N GLU A 581 -2.38 11.77 -44.36
CA GLU A 581 -2.51 13.07 -45.04
C GLU A 581 -3.16 12.94 -46.42
N LYS A 582 -2.78 11.92 -47.19
CA LYS A 582 -3.38 11.64 -48.50
C LYS A 582 -4.85 11.25 -48.40
N ARG A 583 -5.23 10.46 -47.37
CA ARG A 583 -6.64 10.15 -47.07
C ARG A 583 -7.44 11.38 -46.61
N LYS A 584 -6.80 12.36 -45.97
CA LYS A 584 -7.43 13.62 -45.55
C LYS A 584 -7.66 14.57 -46.75
N ALA A 585 -6.73 14.59 -47.71
CA ALA A 585 -6.86 15.33 -48.97
C ALA A 585 -7.95 14.74 -49.89
N GLU A 586 -8.01 13.42 -50.04
CA GLU A 586 -9.05 12.74 -50.85
C GLU A 586 -10.47 12.94 -50.26
N ARG A 587 -10.59 13.13 -48.94
CA ARG A 587 -11.87 13.44 -48.27
C ARG A 587 -12.28 14.91 -48.42
N ALA A 588 -11.33 15.82 -48.66
CA ALA A 588 -11.60 17.24 -48.90
C ALA A 588 -12.00 17.52 -50.36
N GLU A 589 -11.47 16.74 -51.32
CA GLU A 589 -11.83 16.89 -52.75
C GLU A 589 -13.15 16.20 -53.14
N GLY A 590 -13.64 15.24 -52.35
CA GLY A 590 -14.90 14.51 -52.60
C GLY A 590 -16.20 15.24 -52.22
N GLY A 591 -16.11 16.42 -51.58
CA GLY A 591 -17.27 17.19 -51.11
C GLY A 591 -17.94 18.09 -52.17
N GLY A 592 -17.45 18.09 -53.41
CA GLY A 592 -17.86 19.01 -54.46
C GLY A 592 -18.82 18.43 -55.49
N GLY A 593 -20.09 18.24 -55.12
CA GLY A 593 -21.20 18.40 -56.07
C GLY A 593 -22.02 17.16 -56.45
N LYS A 594 -23.27 17.14 -55.97
CA LYS A 594 -24.46 17.17 -56.84
C LYS A 594 -25.71 17.49 -56.03
N ARG A 595 -26.13 18.76 -56.11
CA ARG A 595 -27.51 19.21 -55.87
C ARG A 595 -28.39 18.78 -57.05
N ARG A 596 -29.68 18.56 -56.74
CA ARG A 596 -30.87 18.38 -57.61
C ARG A 596 -31.08 16.92 -58.07
N LYS A 597 -32.26 16.34 -57.87
CA LYS A 597 -33.61 16.92 -57.96
C LYS A 597 -34.56 16.30 -56.96
#